data_AF-A0A1W9QSZ6-F1
#
_entry.id   AF-A0A1W9QSZ6-F1
#
_cell.length_a   1.000
_cell.length_b   1.000
_cell.length_c   1.000
_cell.angle_alpha   90.00
_cell.angle_beta   90.00
_cell.angle_gamma   90.00
#
_symmetry.space_group_name_H-M   'P 1'
#
loop_
_entity.id
_entity.type
_entity.pdbx_description
1 polymer ?
#
loop_
_entity_poly.entity_id
_entity_poly.type
_entity_poly.pdbx_seq_one_letter_code
_entity_poly.pdbx_strand_id
1 'polypeptide(L)'
;MTDIDELQKQIDKITNRQNQRGLADFEGYSPLEMQYILYDTFGENSPIKFLKMEEFEYQQVPILKQIKYLLKIIENQNELKLTNKGYLPPRIVAEIYNQGFIKDKFIEAGISKLYRETDCSIINLTRIITELSGVVKKRNNILSLTKTGKSILNNDFDLLFRIFTTFAGKFNWAYYDGYGQNNIGQLGFGFTLILLSKYGDKKRPAKYYADKYFKAFPRLIDEISGSDIISKQKKART
;
A
#
# COMPACT_ATOMS: atom_id res chain seq x y z
N MET A 1 -16.63 -3.66 49.31
CA MET A 1 -16.22 -4.08 47.96
C MET A 1 -17.36 -4.92 47.43
N THR A 2 -18.07 -4.42 46.43
CA THR A 2 -19.42 -4.90 46.07
C THR A 2 -19.32 -6.11 45.15
N ASP A 3 -20.27 -7.04 45.22
CA ASP A 3 -20.39 -8.24 44.36
C ASP A 3 -20.25 -7.92 42.84
N ILE A 4 -20.72 -6.73 42.45
CA ILE A 4 -20.58 -6.16 41.10
C ILE A 4 -19.10 -5.91 40.71
N ASP A 5 -18.27 -5.44 41.64
CA ASP A 5 -16.84 -5.17 41.37
C ASP A 5 -16.06 -6.48 41.15
N GLU A 6 -16.47 -7.54 41.84
CA GLU A 6 -15.88 -8.87 41.69
C GLU A 6 -16.33 -9.53 40.37
N LEU A 7 -17.60 -9.40 40.02
CA LEU A 7 -18.13 -9.85 38.72
C LEU A 7 -17.44 -9.13 37.56
N GLN A 8 -17.26 -7.81 37.63
CA GLN A 8 -16.54 -7.04 36.60
C GLN A 8 -15.10 -7.53 36.43
N LYS A 9 -14.38 -7.74 37.53
CA LYS A 9 -13.02 -8.29 37.49
C LYS A 9 -12.97 -9.68 36.84
N GLN A 10 -13.97 -10.53 37.07
CA GLN A 10 -14.02 -11.84 36.42
C GLN A 10 -14.30 -11.72 34.92
N ILE A 11 -15.22 -10.85 34.51
CA ILE A 11 -15.52 -10.57 33.09
C ILE A 11 -14.28 -10.04 32.38
N ASP A 12 -13.56 -9.09 32.97
CA ASP A 12 -12.33 -8.52 32.40
C ASP A 12 -11.26 -9.60 32.22
N LYS A 13 -11.12 -10.51 33.19
CA LYS A 13 -10.18 -11.63 33.13
C LYS A 13 -10.52 -12.60 32.00
N ILE A 14 -11.80 -12.91 31.80
CA ILE A 14 -12.26 -13.79 30.71
C ILE A 14 -12.02 -13.11 29.36
N THR A 15 -12.39 -11.83 29.24
CA THR A 15 -12.21 -11.03 28.02
C THR A 15 -10.74 -10.94 27.64
N ASN A 16 -9.86 -10.65 28.59
CA ASN A 16 -8.43 -10.59 28.35
C ASN A 16 -7.86 -11.94 27.89
N ARG A 17 -8.28 -13.05 28.52
CA ARG A 17 -7.86 -14.40 28.07
C ARG A 17 -8.32 -14.70 26.65
N GLN A 18 -9.55 -14.33 26.28
CA GLN A 18 -10.05 -14.54 24.93
C GLN A 18 -9.28 -13.68 23.91
N ASN A 19 -9.03 -12.41 24.23
CA ASN A 19 -8.33 -11.48 23.34
C ASN A 19 -6.85 -11.84 23.13
N GLN A 20 -6.24 -12.58 24.05
CA GLN A 20 -4.84 -13.04 23.96
C GLN A 20 -4.70 -14.47 23.41
N ARG A 21 -5.81 -15.18 23.19
CA ARG A 21 -5.78 -16.55 22.67
C ARG A 21 -5.68 -16.54 21.14
N GLY A 22 -4.69 -17.26 20.61
CA GLY A 22 -4.54 -17.49 19.18
C GLY A 22 -5.73 -18.21 18.55
N LEU A 23 -6.13 -17.77 17.35
CA LEU A 23 -7.23 -18.35 16.58
C LEU A 23 -6.71 -18.97 15.29
N ALA A 24 -7.22 -20.15 14.94
CA ALA A 24 -6.80 -20.87 13.73
C ALA A 24 -7.09 -20.07 12.44
N ASP A 25 -8.24 -19.38 12.40
CA ASP A 25 -8.62 -18.53 11.26
C ASP A 25 -7.73 -17.29 11.11
N PHE A 26 -7.06 -16.88 12.20
CA PHE A 26 -6.03 -15.84 12.21
C PHE A 26 -4.63 -16.44 12.13
N GLU A 27 -4.47 -17.67 11.63
CA GLU A 27 -3.17 -18.34 11.51
C GLU A 27 -2.42 -18.46 12.85
N GLY A 28 -3.16 -18.51 13.96
CA GLY A 28 -2.63 -18.57 15.32
C GLY A 28 -2.45 -17.22 16.02
N TYR A 29 -2.68 -16.09 15.34
CA TYR A 29 -2.69 -14.77 16.00
C TYR A 29 -3.96 -14.58 16.82
N SER A 30 -3.84 -13.84 17.91
CA SER A 30 -4.94 -13.50 18.80
C SER A 30 -5.73 -12.29 18.29
N PRO A 31 -6.98 -12.06 18.75
CA PRO A 31 -7.73 -10.85 18.43
C PRO A 31 -6.97 -9.55 18.75
N LEU A 32 -6.21 -9.52 19.85
CA LEU A 32 -5.39 -8.37 20.22
C LEU A 32 -4.25 -8.13 19.22
N GLU A 33 -3.54 -9.17 18.81
CA GLU A 33 -2.49 -9.04 17.78
C GLU A 33 -3.08 -8.60 16.44
N MET A 34 -4.26 -9.12 16.06
CA MET A 34 -4.96 -8.71 14.85
C MET A 34 -5.35 -7.22 14.89
N GLN A 35 -5.71 -6.69 16.06
CA GLN A 35 -5.96 -5.26 16.22
C GLN A 35 -4.71 -4.43 15.88
N TYR A 36 -3.52 -4.85 16.33
CA TYR A 36 -2.27 -4.19 15.93
C TYR A 36 -1.94 -4.40 14.45
N ILE A 37 -2.09 -5.62 13.93
CA ILE A 37 -1.83 -5.93 12.51
C ILE A 37 -2.65 -5.04 11.57
N LEU A 38 -3.92 -4.76 11.91
CA LEU A 38 -4.84 -3.98 11.10
C LEU A 38 -4.66 -2.47 11.23
N TYR A 39 -4.47 -1.97 12.45
CA TYR A 39 -4.58 -0.53 12.72
C TYR A 39 -3.25 0.14 13.08
N ASP A 40 -2.23 -0.64 13.43
CA ASP A 40 -0.89 -0.16 13.77
C ASP A 40 0.17 -1.15 13.28
N THR A 41 0.10 -1.50 11.99
CA THR A 41 0.78 -2.66 11.40
C THR A 41 2.28 -2.73 11.68
N PHE A 42 2.97 -1.60 11.81
CA PHE A 42 4.41 -1.55 12.12
C PHE A 42 4.71 -0.93 13.48
N GLY A 43 3.69 -0.80 14.33
CA GLY A 43 3.82 -0.25 15.67
C GLY A 43 4.62 -1.13 16.62
N GLU A 44 4.87 -0.58 17.81
CA GLU A 44 5.68 -1.21 18.85
C GLU A 44 5.12 -2.58 19.27
N ASN A 45 3.80 -2.67 19.42
CA ASN A 45 3.11 -3.90 19.84
C ASN A 45 2.71 -4.82 18.67
N SER A 46 2.88 -4.37 17.42
CA SER A 46 2.58 -5.23 16.27
C SER A 46 3.59 -6.37 16.15
N PRO A 47 3.14 -7.60 15.85
CA PRO A 47 4.03 -8.71 15.54
C PRO A 47 4.79 -8.52 14.21
N ILE A 48 4.37 -7.58 13.38
CA ILE A 48 5.03 -7.27 12.10
C ILE A 48 6.03 -6.13 12.31
N LYS A 49 7.27 -6.36 11.88
CA LYS A 49 8.35 -5.37 11.94
C LYS A 49 8.86 -5.07 10.54
N PHE A 50 9.14 -3.79 10.26
CA PHE A 50 9.80 -3.36 9.04
C PHE A 50 11.30 -3.34 9.28
N LEU A 51 12.01 -4.33 8.74
CA LEU A 51 13.43 -4.52 9.00
C LEU A 51 14.30 -3.63 8.10
N LYS A 52 15.46 -3.23 8.62
CA LYS A 52 16.52 -2.64 7.81
C LYS A 52 17.17 -3.75 6.98
N MET A 53 17.35 -3.46 5.70
CA MET A 53 18.11 -4.28 4.76
C MET A 53 19.54 -3.75 4.61
N GLU A 54 20.40 -4.54 4.00
CA GLU A 54 21.73 -4.12 3.55
C GLU A 54 21.64 -3.16 2.36
N GLU A 55 22.66 -2.33 2.15
CA GLU A 55 22.67 -1.30 1.10
C GLU A 55 22.39 -1.89 -0.29
N PHE A 56 23.02 -3.03 -0.60
CA PHE A 56 22.85 -3.69 -1.90
C PHE A 56 21.44 -4.24 -2.14
N GLU A 57 20.67 -4.50 -1.08
CA GLU A 57 19.29 -4.99 -1.18
C GLU A 57 18.34 -3.86 -1.56
N TYR A 58 18.53 -2.65 -1.02
CA TYR A 58 17.75 -1.47 -1.44
C TYR A 58 17.95 -1.16 -2.93
N GLN A 59 19.15 -1.40 -3.48
CA GLN A 59 19.44 -1.22 -4.91
C GLN A 59 18.72 -2.24 -5.82
N GLN A 60 18.09 -3.26 -5.24
CA GLN A 60 17.27 -4.22 -5.96
C GLN A 60 15.79 -3.86 -5.94
N VAL A 61 15.36 -2.89 -5.10
CA VAL A 61 13.95 -2.49 -4.99
C VAL A 61 13.59 -1.51 -6.12
N PRO A 62 12.83 -1.94 -7.15
CA PRO A 62 12.67 -1.12 -8.36
C PRO A 62 11.90 0.18 -8.12
N ILE A 63 10.84 0.11 -7.30
CA ILE A 63 10.00 1.27 -7.00
C ILE A 63 10.74 2.34 -6.18
N LEU A 64 11.66 1.92 -5.30
CA LEU A 64 12.51 2.83 -4.54
C LEU A 64 13.43 3.60 -5.49
N LYS A 65 14.06 2.91 -6.45
CA LYS A 65 14.92 3.54 -7.47
C LYS A 65 14.16 4.54 -8.32
N GLN A 66 12.97 4.17 -8.78
CA GLN A 66 12.12 5.03 -9.61
C GLN A 66 11.68 6.29 -8.85
N ILE A 67 11.27 6.15 -7.59
CA ILE A 67 10.90 7.30 -6.75
C ILE A 67 12.13 8.17 -6.46
N LYS A 68 13.25 7.60 -6.03
CA LYS A 68 14.50 8.36 -5.80
C LYS A 68 14.92 9.14 -7.04
N TYR A 69 14.78 8.54 -8.22
CA TYR A 69 15.11 9.19 -9.48
C TYR A 69 14.22 10.41 -9.74
N LEU A 70 12.88 10.28 -9.61
CA LEU A 70 11.97 11.42 -9.73
C LEU A 70 12.29 12.51 -8.69
N LEU A 71 12.55 12.14 -7.43
CA LEU A 71 12.89 13.10 -6.39
C LEU A 71 14.21 13.84 -6.68
N LYS A 72 15.22 13.16 -7.22
CA LYS A 72 16.47 13.79 -7.67
C LYS A 72 16.27 14.74 -8.84
N ILE A 73 15.39 14.43 -9.80
CA ILE A 73 15.02 15.40 -10.85
C ILE A 73 14.46 16.68 -10.22
N ILE A 74 13.51 16.53 -9.28
CA ILE A 74 12.88 17.67 -8.59
C ILE A 74 13.92 18.44 -7.76
N GLU A 75 14.83 17.75 -7.08
CA GLU A 75 15.91 18.37 -6.30
C GLU A 75 16.84 19.19 -7.19
N ASN A 76 17.35 18.58 -8.27
CA ASN A 76 18.31 19.21 -9.18
C ASN A 76 17.72 20.43 -9.89
N GLN A 77 16.42 20.41 -10.19
CA GLN A 77 15.73 21.53 -10.83
C GLN A 77 15.18 22.56 -9.82
N ASN A 78 15.32 22.31 -8.51
CA ASN A 78 14.60 22.94 -7.38
C ASN A 78 13.07 22.81 -7.42
N GLU A 79 12.49 22.83 -8.62
CA GLU A 79 11.08 22.67 -8.89
C GLU A 79 10.85 21.91 -10.21
N LEU A 80 9.76 21.15 -10.29
CA LEU A 80 9.35 20.46 -11.50
C LEU A 80 7.95 20.93 -11.91
N LYS A 81 7.88 21.63 -13.05
CA LYS A 81 6.60 22.06 -13.63
C LYS A 81 5.87 20.87 -14.23
N LEU A 82 4.62 20.69 -13.81
CA LEU A 82 3.69 19.73 -14.39
C LEU A 82 3.01 20.33 -15.62
N THR A 83 2.39 19.48 -16.42
CA THR A 83 1.47 19.90 -17.48
C THR A 83 0.28 20.67 -16.89
N ASN A 84 -0.48 21.37 -17.74
CA ASN A 84 -1.69 22.10 -17.30
C ASN A 84 -2.73 21.19 -16.61
N LYS A 85 -2.76 19.90 -16.96
CA LYS A 85 -3.62 18.89 -16.34
C LYS A 85 -3.03 18.28 -15.05
N GLY A 86 -1.85 18.72 -14.63
CA GLY A 86 -1.20 18.26 -13.41
C GLY A 86 -0.46 16.93 -13.53
N TYR A 87 -0.13 16.50 -14.75
CA TYR A 87 0.71 15.32 -15.02
C TYR A 87 2.17 15.69 -15.22
N LEU A 88 3.09 14.73 -15.02
CA LEU A 88 4.48 14.78 -15.43
C LEU A 88 4.58 15.10 -16.93
N PRO A 89 5.47 16.03 -17.33
CA PRO A 89 5.72 16.31 -18.74
C PRO A 89 6.20 15.05 -19.50
N PRO A 90 5.84 14.86 -20.78
CA PRO A 90 6.26 13.71 -21.59
C PRO A 90 7.76 13.44 -21.58
N ARG A 91 8.58 14.49 -21.55
CA ARG A 91 10.05 14.37 -21.44
C ARG A 91 10.45 13.65 -20.15
N ILE A 92 9.86 14.02 -19.01
CA ILE A 92 10.15 13.41 -17.70
C ILE A 92 9.62 11.97 -17.65
N VAL A 93 8.45 11.72 -18.25
CA VAL A 93 7.88 10.37 -18.38
C VAL A 93 8.83 9.45 -19.15
N ALA A 94 9.32 9.89 -20.32
CA ALA A 94 10.27 9.14 -21.12
C ALA A 94 11.61 8.94 -20.39
N GLU A 95 12.12 9.99 -19.74
CA GLU A 95 13.37 9.94 -18.97
C GLU A 95 13.32 8.92 -17.83
N ILE A 96 12.22 8.88 -17.06
CA ILE A 96 12.00 7.89 -16.00
C ILE A 96 11.90 6.47 -16.57
N TYR A 97 11.10 6.27 -17.62
CA TYR A 97 10.90 4.94 -18.21
C TYR A 97 12.20 4.37 -18.78
N ASN A 98 13.00 5.21 -19.45
CA ASN A 98 14.27 4.82 -20.06
C ASN A 98 15.33 4.39 -19.03
N GLN A 99 15.16 4.70 -17.74
CA GLN A 99 16.00 4.13 -16.69
C GLN A 99 15.83 2.62 -16.55
N GLY A 100 14.72 2.05 -17.04
CA GLY A 100 14.48 0.62 -17.02
C GLY A 100 14.28 0.03 -15.62
N PHE A 101 13.97 0.85 -14.61
CA PHE A 101 13.71 0.36 -13.25
C PHE A 101 12.49 -0.55 -13.21
N ILE A 102 11.38 -0.12 -13.79
CA ILE A 102 10.15 -0.92 -13.91
C ILE A 102 9.68 -0.84 -15.36
N LYS A 103 9.53 -2.01 -15.98
CA LYS A 103 9.07 -2.15 -17.36
C LYS A 103 7.59 -2.50 -17.42
N ASP A 104 6.89 -1.95 -18.40
CA ASP A 104 5.49 -2.29 -18.68
C ASP A 104 5.42 -3.32 -19.80
N LYS A 105 4.75 -4.44 -19.55
CA LYS A 105 4.69 -5.56 -20.50
C LYS A 105 4.07 -5.18 -21.85
N PHE A 106 3.04 -4.34 -21.88
CA PHE A 106 2.34 -3.98 -23.11
C PHE A 106 3.16 -2.99 -23.95
N ILE A 107 3.85 -2.07 -23.27
CA ILE A 107 4.74 -1.12 -23.93
C ILE A 107 5.95 -1.86 -24.51
N GLU A 108 6.60 -2.74 -23.74
CA GLU A 108 7.76 -3.51 -24.20
C GLU A 108 7.40 -4.48 -25.34
N ALA A 109 6.17 -4.98 -25.37
CA ALA A 109 5.66 -5.81 -26.48
C ALA A 109 5.22 -4.99 -27.70
N GLY A 110 5.30 -3.65 -27.66
CA GLY A 110 4.85 -2.77 -28.74
C GLY A 110 3.33 -2.70 -28.92
N ILE A 111 2.55 -3.24 -27.97
CA ILE A 111 1.09 -3.25 -27.99
C ILE A 111 0.54 -1.86 -27.64
N SER A 112 1.21 -1.15 -26.74
CA SER A 112 0.92 0.24 -26.38
C SER A 112 2.16 1.12 -26.53
N LYS A 113 1.96 2.44 -26.55
CA LYS A 113 3.04 3.43 -26.67
C LYS A 113 3.06 4.35 -25.47
N LEU A 114 4.26 4.73 -25.04
CA LEU A 114 4.46 5.68 -23.95
C LEU A 114 4.51 7.11 -24.49
N TYR A 115 3.41 7.85 -24.41
CA TYR A 115 3.38 9.27 -24.80
C TYR A 115 3.17 10.21 -23.60
N ARG A 116 2.41 9.76 -22.60
CA ARG A 116 1.97 10.57 -21.44
C ARG A 116 2.04 9.72 -20.17
N GLU A 117 2.01 10.39 -19.02
CA GLU A 117 2.06 9.74 -17.70
C GLU A 117 1.00 8.64 -17.53
N THR A 118 -0.23 8.90 -17.99
CA THR A 118 -1.37 7.98 -17.87
C THR A 118 -1.27 6.73 -18.75
N ASP A 119 -0.33 6.70 -19.71
CA ASP A 119 -0.11 5.53 -20.56
C ASP A 119 0.69 4.44 -19.83
N CYS A 120 1.27 4.74 -18.65
CA CYS A 120 1.96 3.79 -17.79
C CYS A 120 1.57 3.98 -16.32
N SER A 121 0.79 3.04 -15.78
CA SER A 121 0.25 3.10 -14.41
C SER A 121 1.34 3.23 -13.34
N ILE A 122 2.51 2.62 -13.53
CA ILE A 122 3.61 2.67 -12.56
C ILE A 122 4.27 4.06 -12.50
N ILE A 123 4.40 4.76 -13.63
CA ILE A 123 4.90 6.14 -13.62
C ILE A 123 3.89 7.06 -12.94
N ASN A 124 2.61 6.88 -13.25
CA ASN A 124 1.54 7.62 -12.59
C ASN A 124 1.51 7.37 -11.07
N LEU A 125 1.63 6.11 -10.66
CA LEU A 125 1.72 5.71 -9.25
C LEU A 125 2.94 6.35 -8.57
N THR A 126 4.10 6.39 -9.23
CA THR A 126 5.30 7.04 -8.71
C THR A 126 5.03 8.50 -8.30
N ARG A 127 4.43 9.30 -9.19
CA ARG A 127 4.06 10.69 -8.86
C ARG A 127 3.07 10.73 -7.71
N ILE A 128 1.98 9.95 -7.78
CA ILE A 128 0.92 9.95 -6.77
C ILE A 128 1.48 9.61 -5.38
N ILE A 129 2.32 8.58 -5.27
CA ILE A 129 2.91 8.16 -4.00
C ILE A 129 3.85 9.23 -3.44
N THR A 130 4.66 9.90 -4.28
CA THR A 130 5.50 11.00 -3.78
C THR A 130 4.66 12.14 -3.19
N GLU A 131 3.51 12.46 -3.80
CA GLU A 131 2.60 13.50 -3.31
C GLU A 131 1.88 13.04 -2.03
N LEU A 132 1.27 11.85 -2.03
CA LEU A 132 0.52 11.32 -0.87
C LEU A 132 1.41 11.06 0.34
N SER A 133 2.66 10.68 0.10
CA SER A 133 3.64 10.50 1.17
C SER A 133 4.10 11.83 1.74
N GLY A 134 3.90 12.96 1.04
CA GLY A 134 4.32 14.28 1.49
C GLY A 134 5.83 14.50 1.43
N VAL A 135 6.56 13.71 0.64
CA VAL A 135 7.98 13.99 0.31
C VAL A 135 8.09 15.10 -0.74
N VAL A 136 7.05 15.28 -1.57
CA VAL A 136 6.87 16.45 -2.41
C VAL A 136 5.60 17.19 -2.03
N LYS A 137 5.54 18.48 -2.39
CA LYS A 137 4.31 19.28 -2.37
C LYS A 137 4.03 19.81 -3.77
N LYS A 138 2.75 19.88 -4.12
CA LYS A 138 2.25 20.49 -5.35
C LYS A 138 1.66 21.86 -5.06
N ARG A 139 2.15 22.91 -5.71
CA ARG A 139 1.57 24.27 -5.67
C ARG A 139 1.57 24.85 -7.08
N ASN A 140 0.42 25.33 -7.56
CA ASN A 140 0.28 25.92 -8.90
C ASN A 140 0.84 25.03 -10.03
N ASN A 141 0.55 23.72 -9.98
CA ASN A 141 1.11 22.71 -10.90
C ASN A 141 2.65 22.60 -10.90
N ILE A 142 3.29 22.96 -9.79
CA ILE A 142 4.73 22.81 -9.59
C ILE A 142 4.98 21.86 -8.42
N LEU A 143 5.80 20.84 -8.64
CA LEU A 143 6.30 19.95 -7.58
C LEU A 143 7.61 20.50 -7.01
N SER A 144 7.76 20.44 -5.70
CA SER A 144 9.01 20.75 -4.99
C SER A 144 9.18 19.81 -3.80
N LEU A 145 10.43 19.52 -3.41
CA LEU A 145 10.69 18.71 -2.22
C LEU A 145 10.21 19.43 -0.95
N THR A 146 9.58 18.69 -0.04
CA THR A 146 9.33 19.17 1.32
C THR A 146 10.58 19.08 2.17
N LYS A 147 10.57 19.67 3.38
CA LYS A 147 11.67 19.49 4.35
C LYS A 147 11.92 18.00 4.63
N THR A 148 10.84 17.24 4.83
CA THR A 148 10.91 15.79 5.03
C THR A 148 11.46 15.08 3.81
N GLY A 149 11.01 15.44 2.60
CA GLY A 149 11.54 14.86 1.36
C GLY A 149 13.04 15.02 1.22
N LYS A 150 13.57 16.23 1.48
CA LYS A 150 15.02 16.48 1.47
C LYS A 150 15.77 15.65 2.53
N SER A 151 15.19 15.55 3.74
CA SER A 151 15.82 14.84 4.86
C SER A 151 15.96 13.33 4.63
N ILE A 152 14.99 12.70 3.96
CA ILE A 152 14.98 11.24 3.78
C ILE A 152 15.43 10.77 2.40
N LEU A 153 15.67 11.67 1.44
CA LEU A 153 16.01 11.33 0.06
C LEU A 153 17.20 10.36 -0.05
N ASN A 154 18.21 10.55 0.80
CA ASN A 154 19.42 9.74 0.83
C ASN A 154 19.40 8.66 1.93
N ASN A 155 18.30 8.51 2.67
CA ASN A 155 18.10 7.42 3.63
C ASN A 155 17.14 6.39 3.03
N ASP A 156 17.69 5.31 2.48
CA ASP A 156 16.92 4.30 1.76
C ASP A 156 15.87 3.61 2.63
N PHE A 157 16.17 3.37 3.90
CA PHE A 157 15.22 2.79 4.83
C PHE A 157 14.02 3.72 5.07
N ASP A 158 14.27 4.96 5.47
CA ASP A 158 13.21 5.91 5.79
C ASP A 158 12.35 6.22 4.56
N LEU A 159 12.97 6.36 3.39
CA LEU A 159 12.26 6.60 2.15
C LEU A 159 11.42 5.39 1.75
N LEU A 160 11.98 4.18 1.76
CA LEU A 160 11.23 2.97 1.43
C LEU A 160 10.08 2.75 2.41
N PHE A 161 10.32 2.92 3.71
CA PHE A 161 9.29 2.79 4.74
C PHE A 161 8.16 3.80 4.51
N ARG A 162 8.48 5.06 4.22
CA ARG A 162 7.48 6.11 3.90
C ARG A 162 6.68 5.76 2.65
N ILE A 163 7.34 5.30 1.59
CA ILE A 163 6.70 4.89 0.32
C ILE A 163 5.76 3.71 0.56
N PHE A 164 6.26 2.68 1.22
CA PHE A 164 5.53 1.44 1.47
C PHE A 164 4.28 1.69 2.32
N THR A 165 4.43 2.40 3.45
CA THR A 165 3.30 2.74 4.34
C THR A 165 2.29 3.67 3.67
N THR A 166 2.74 4.59 2.80
CA THR A 166 1.85 5.43 2.01
C THR A 166 1.06 4.60 1.00
N PHE A 167 1.71 3.69 0.28
CA PHE A 167 1.03 2.79 -0.65
C PHE A 167 0.03 1.89 0.08
N ALA A 168 0.43 1.31 1.21
CA ALA A 168 -0.41 0.40 1.98
C ALA A 168 -1.59 1.09 2.66
N GLY A 169 -1.41 2.31 3.21
CA GLY A 169 -2.45 2.93 4.06
C GLY A 169 -3.15 4.16 3.48
N LYS A 170 -2.59 4.83 2.47
CA LYS A 170 -3.13 6.12 1.95
C LYS A 170 -3.52 6.08 0.48
N PHE A 171 -2.78 5.33 -0.33
CA PHE A 171 -3.13 5.18 -1.74
C PHE A 171 -4.39 4.33 -1.86
N ASN A 172 -5.34 4.77 -2.67
CA ASN A 172 -6.55 4.00 -2.93
C ASN A 172 -6.25 2.88 -3.94
N TRP A 173 -6.27 1.62 -3.50
CA TRP A 173 -5.95 0.47 -4.35
C TRP A 173 -6.95 0.30 -5.49
N ALA A 174 -8.21 0.71 -5.28
CA ALA A 174 -9.25 0.65 -6.30
C ALA A 174 -9.00 1.55 -7.52
N TYR A 175 -8.00 2.42 -7.46
CA TYR A 175 -7.67 3.35 -8.54
C TYR A 175 -7.28 2.66 -9.84
N TYR A 176 -6.69 1.45 -9.77
CA TYR A 176 -6.26 0.70 -10.96
C TYR A 176 -6.99 -0.64 -11.20
N ASP A 177 -7.67 -1.19 -10.19
CA ASP A 177 -8.20 -2.56 -10.27
C ASP A 177 -9.66 -2.64 -10.80
N GLY A 178 -10.38 -1.51 -10.80
CA GLY A 178 -11.76 -1.43 -11.29
C GLY A 178 -12.83 -2.05 -10.38
N TYR A 179 -12.49 -2.50 -9.17
CA TYR A 179 -13.42 -3.12 -8.22
C TYR A 179 -14.17 -2.12 -7.32
N GLY A 180 -14.00 -0.82 -7.58
CA GLY A 180 -14.64 0.25 -6.81
C GLY A 180 -14.04 0.40 -5.41
N GLN A 181 -14.48 1.43 -4.68
CA GLN A 181 -13.97 1.73 -3.34
C GLN A 181 -14.37 0.62 -2.35
N ASN A 182 -13.53 -0.39 -2.20
CA ASN A 182 -13.65 -1.43 -1.19
C ASN A 182 -12.32 -1.55 -0.43
N ASN A 183 -12.39 -1.73 0.89
CA ASN A 183 -11.19 -1.79 1.73
C ASN A 183 -10.62 -3.21 1.82
N ILE A 184 -11.01 -4.12 0.91
CA ILE A 184 -10.91 -5.56 1.14
C ILE A 184 -9.48 -6.03 1.22
N GLY A 185 -8.61 -5.60 0.30
CA GLY A 185 -7.18 -5.91 0.39
C GLY A 185 -6.42 -4.96 1.32
N GLN A 186 -6.82 -3.68 1.31
CA GLN A 186 -6.08 -2.63 1.99
C GLN A 186 -6.20 -2.71 3.51
N LEU A 187 -7.38 -3.03 4.06
CA LEU A 187 -7.61 -3.12 5.50
C LEU A 187 -6.68 -4.15 6.16
N GLY A 188 -6.55 -5.33 5.56
CA GLY A 188 -5.75 -6.43 6.08
C GLY A 188 -4.42 -6.61 5.38
N PHE A 189 -3.82 -5.56 4.80
CA PHE A 189 -2.54 -5.70 4.11
C PHE A 189 -1.45 -6.30 5.02
N GLY A 190 -1.45 -5.95 6.32
CA GLY A 190 -0.56 -6.54 7.32
C GLY A 190 -0.75 -8.05 7.46
N PHE A 191 -1.99 -8.54 7.45
CA PHE A 191 -2.26 -9.97 7.46
C PHE A 191 -1.79 -10.65 6.18
N THR A 192 -1.89 -9.97 5.02
CA THR A 192 -1.30 -10.47 3.77
C THR A 192 0.22 -10.63 3.86
N LEU A 193 0.93 -9.71 4.52
CA LEU A 193 2.37 -9.83 4.78
C LEU A 193 2.70 -11.05 5.66
N ILE A 194 1.89 -11.32 6.68
CA ILE A 194 2.01 -12.52 7.50
C ILE A 194 1.86 -13.79 6.66
N LEU A 195 0.85 -13.84 5.80
CA LEU A 195 0.63 -15.00 4.94
C LEU A 195 1.79 -15.21 3.96
N LEU A 196 2.34 -14.14 3.39
CA LEU A 196 3.53 -14.19 2.54
C LEU A 196 4.76 -14.64 3.33
N SER A 197 4.95 -14.17 4.56
CA SER A 197 6.05 -14.61 5.42
C SER A 197 5.96 -16.10 5.78
N LYS A 198 4.75 -16.61 6.05
CA LYS A 198 4.53 -18.02 6.42
C LYS A 198 4.60 -18.99 5.24
N TYR A 199 4.17 -18.57 4.05
CA TYR A 199 3.89 -19.49 2.93
C TYR A 199 4.56 -19.11 1.61
N GLY A 200 5.23 -17.95 1.55
CA GLY A 200 5.80 -17.36 0.34
C GLY A 200 7.19 -17.87 -0.03
N ASP A 201 7.80 -18.72 0.80
CA ASP A 201 9.02 -19.48 0.48
C ASP A 201 8.82 -20.39 -0.74
N LYS A 202 7.58 -20.79 -1.00
CA LYS A 202 7.17 -21.60 -2.15
C LYS A 202 6.16 -20.83 -2.98
N LYS A 203 6.29 -20.92 -4.31
CA LYS A 203 5.31 -20.32 -5.23
C LYS A 203 3.95 -20.97 -5.02
N ARG A 204 2.92 -20.15 -4.79
CA ARG A 204 1.52 -20.58 -4.62
C ARG A 204 0.59 -19.71 -5.47
N PRO A 205 -0.57 -20.23 -5.90
CA PRO A 205 -1.57 -19.42 -6.59
C PRO A 205 -2.12 -18.34 -5.66
N ALA A 206 -2.49 -17.18 -6.22
CA ALA A 206 -3.08 -16.07 -5.45
C ALA A 206 -4.31 -16.51 -4.63
N LYS A 207 -5.12 -17.42 -5.17
CA LYS A 207 -6.28 -18.00 -4.48
C LYS A 207 -5.92 -18.64 -3.13
N TYR A 208 -4.74 -19.25 -3.00
CA TYR A 208 -4.32 -19.85 -1.72
C TYR A 208 -4.25 -18.79 -0.60
N TYR A 209 -3.69 -17.62 -0.91
CA TYR A 209 -3.60 -16.51 0.03
C TYR A 209 -4.97 -15.86 0.26
N ALA A 210 -5.75 -15.66 -0.80
CA ALA A 210 -7.10 -15.10 -0.70
C ALA A 210 -8.03 -15.96 0.17
N ASP A 211 -8.01 -17.29 0.00
CA ASP A 211 -8.85 -18.19 0.80
C ASP A 211 -8.50 -18.12 2.30
N LYS A 212 -7.22 -17.95 2.65
CA LYS A 212 -6.79 -17.73 4.04
C LYS A 212 -7.17 -16.33 4.55
N TYR A 213 -7.01 -15.32 3.70
CA TYR A 213 -7.41 -13.95 4.01
C TYR A 213 -8.91 -13.86 4.36
N PHE A 214 -9.77 -14.47 3.54
CA PHE A 214 -11.22 -14.43 3.77
C PHE A 214 -11.70 -15.34 4.91
N LYS A 215 -10.90 -16.32 5.35
CA LYS A 215 -11.17 -17.00 6.62
C LYS A 215 -11.01 -16.07 7.82
N ALA A 216 -9.99 -15.21 7.80
CA ALA A 216 -9.82 -14.18 8.83
C ALA A 216 -10.88 -13.06 8.73
N PHE A 217 -11.32 -12.74 7.51
CA PHE A 217 -12.22 -11.61 7.26
C PHE A 217 -13.46 -12.00 6.43
N PRO A 218 -14.32 -12.90 6.92
CA PRO A 218 -15.43 -13.42 6.14
C PRO A 218 -16.42 -12.33 5.70
N ARG A 219 -16.65 -11.32 6.55
CA ARG A 219 -17.57 -10.20 6.28
C ARG A 219 -17.16 -9.32 5.11
N LEU A 220 -15.86 -9.30 4.74
CA LEU A 220 -15.40 -8.50 3.60
C LEU A 220 -15.96 -9.02 2.26
N ILE A 221 -16.35 -10.30 2.17
CA ILE A 221 -17.02 -10.86 0.99
C ILE A 221 -18.43 -10.30 0.82
N ASP A 222 -19.13 -10.08 1.93
CA ASP A 222 -20.51 -9.58 1.92
C ASP A 222 -20.58 -8.13 1.43
N GLU A 223 -19.55 -7.32 1.72
CA GLU A 223 -19.42 -5.93 1.26
C GLU A 223 -19.30 -5.82 -0.27
N ILE A 224 -18.68 -6.79 -0.94
CA ILE A 224 -18.63 -6.87 -2.43
C ILE A 224 -20.02 -7.12 -2.97
N SER A 225 -20.71 -8.10 -2.38
CA SER A 225 -22.01 -8.60 -2.87
C SER A 225 -23.11 -7.54 -2.79
N GLY A 226 -23.07 -6.64 -1.80
CA GLY A 226 -24.01 -5.53 -1.68
C GLY A 226 -23.80 -4.39 -2.69
N SER A 227 -22.56 -4.17 -3.15
CA SER A 227 -22.22 -3.09 -4.09
C SER A 227 -22.44 -3.48 -5.56
N ASP A 228 -22.28 -4.77 -5.90
CA ASP A 228 -22.45 -5.29 -7.26
C ASP A 228 -23.92 -5.40 -7.73
N ILE A 229 -24.88 -5.56 -6.81
CA ILE A 229 -26.30 -5.65 -7.18
C ILE A 229 -26.85 -4.27 -7.59
N ILE A 230 -26.38 -3.19 -6.95
CA ILE A 230 -26.84 -1.83 -7.25
C ILE A 230 -26.22 -1.31 -8.57
N SER A 231 -24.99 -1.71 -8.90
CA SER A 231 -24.31 -1.26 -10.12
C SER A 231 -24.84 -1.95 -11.38
N LYS A 232 -25.25 -3.22 -11.31
CA LYS A 232 -25.82 -3.97 -12.45
C LYS A 232 -27.27 -3.59 -12.76
N GLN A 233 -28.07 -3.17 -11.78
CA GLN A 233 -29.45 -2.72 -12.04
C GLN A 233 -29.55 -1.33 -12.68
N LYS A 234 -28.53 -0.46 -12.51
CA LYS A 234 -28.52 0.88 -13.12
C LYS A 234 -28.08 0.89 -14.58
N LYS A 235 -27.22 -0.05 -14.99
CA LYS A 235 -26.76 -0.19 -16.40
C LYS A 235 -27.74 -0.95 -17.31
N ALA A 236 -28.77 -1.61 -16.77
CA ALA A 236 -29.81 -2.27 -17.54
C ALA A 236 -31.09 -1.42 -17.72
N ARG A 237 -31.08 -0.17 -17.24
CA ARG A 237 -32.23 0.77 -17.30
C ARG A 237 -31.88 2.13 -17.92
N THR A 238 -30.76 2.23 -18.61
CA THR A 238 -30.40 3.41 -19.45
C THR A 238 -29.84 2.89 -20.76
#